data_AF-A0A7S2BZS1-F1
#
_entry.id   AF-A0A7S2BZS1-F1
#
_cell.length_a   1.000
_cell.length_b   1.000
_cell.length_c   1.000
_cell.angle_alpha   90.00
_cell.angle_beta   90.00
_cell.angle_gamma   90.00
#
_symmetry.space_group_name_H-M   'P 1'
#
loop_
_entity.id
_entity.type
_entity.pdbx_description
1 polymer ?
#
loop_
_entity_poly.entity_id
_entity_poly.type
_entity_poly.pdbx_seq_one_letter_code
_entity_poly.pdbx_strand_id
1 'polypeptide(L)'
;RTPANLHAEIARCRSMTKKPFGVNLTIMGEKRGEPEYPDEFVQVITANHIRIVETCGASHPLMIKLHAQLKRGGVEVIIHKCVKVSQAKRAQEKLGVDMISLMGYDSGGLPGEGDMG
;
A
#
# COMPACT_ATOMS: atom_id res chain seq x y z
N ARG A 1 -6.42 -13.55 -5.90
CA ARG A 1 -5.41 -13.41 -4.81
C ARG A 1 -6.20 -13.27 -3.52
N THR A 2 -5.92 -14.04 -2.47
CA THR A 2 -6.77 -14.07 -1.25
C THR A 2 -5.99 -13.61 0.00
N PRO A 3 -6.68 -13.17 1.06
CA PRO A 3 -6.04 -12.85 2.34
C PRO A 3 -5.30 -14.04 2.97
N ALA A 4 -5.85 -15.25 2.82
CA ALA A 4 -5.19 -16.48 3.27
C ALA A 4 -3.83 -16.70 2.60
N ASN A 5 -3.73 -16.41 1.29
CA ASN A 5 -2.45 -16.51 0.58
C ASN A 5 -1.44 -15.46 1.07
N LEU A 6 -1.89 -14.25 1.42
CA LEU A 6 -1.00 -13.24 2.01
C LEU A 6 -0.47 -13.70 3.39
N HIS A 7 -1.33 -14.26 4.23
CA HIS A 7 -0.90 -14.76 5.54
C HIS A 7 0.16 -15.86 5.40
N ALA A 8 -0.08 -16.83 4.53
CA ALA A 8 0.88 -17.91 4.24
C ALA A 8 2.21 -17.36 3.72
N GLU A 9 2.17 -16.35 2.85
CA GLU A 9 3.37 -15.74 2.27
C GLU A 9 4.17 -14.91 3.28
N ILE A 10 3.50 -14.22 4.21
CA ILE A 10 4.17 -13.55 5.34
C ILE A 10 4.91 -14.57 6.21
N ALA A 11 4.28 -15.72 6.50
CA ALA A 11 4.91 -16.79 7.27
C ALA A 11 6.14 -17.37 6.54
N ARG A 12 6.01 -17.61 5.22
CA ARG A 12 7.12 -18.06 4.38
C ARG A 12 8.26 -17.02 4.32
N CYS A 13 7.94 -15.73 4.25
CA CYS A 13 8.96 -14.68 4.29
C CYS A 13 9.75 -14.69 5.61
N ARG A 14 9.06 -14.85 6.75
CA ARG A 14 9.70 -14.98 8.07
C ARG A 14 10.59 -16.19 8.21
N SER A 15 10.29 -17.30 7.51
CA SER A 15 11.20 -18.46 7.53
C SER A 15 12.51 -18.21 6.76
N MET A 16 12.54 -17.22 5.86
CA MET A 16 13.72 -16.87 5.05
C MET A 16 14.55 -15.74 5.65
N THR A 17 13.99 -14.92 6.55
CA THR A 17 14.71 -13.77 7.13
C THR A 17 14.24 -13.44 8.54
N LYS A 18 15.19 -13.03 9.38
CA LYS A 18 14.92 -12.41 10.70
C LYS A 18 14.86 -10.88 10.64
N LYS A 19 15.23 -10.27 9.51
CA LYS A 19 15.15 -8.82 9.32
C LYS A 19 13.70 -8.39 9.14
N PRO A 20 13.33 -7.17 9.58
CA PRO A 20 12.01 -6.61 9.29
C PRO A 20 11.74 -6.54 7.77
N PHE A 21 10.48 -6.67 7.38
CA PHE A 21 10.01 -6.44 6.02
C PHE A 21 8.66 -5.73 6.04
N GLY A 22 8.34 -5.05 4.95
CA GLY A 22 7.05 -4.41 4.73
C GLY A 22 6.17 -5.20 3.75
N VAL A 23 4.91 -4.76 3.63
CA VAL A 23 3.96 -5.29 2.63
C VAL A 23 3.53 -4.17 1.70
N ASN A 24 3.54 -4.44 0.39
CA ASN A 24 2.89 -3.57 -0.60
C ASN A 24 1.40 -3.94 -0.72
N LEU A 25 0.53 -2.96 -0.51
CA LEU A 25 -0.91 -3.03 -0.74
C LEU A 25 -1.29 -2.12 -1.91
N THR A 26 -1.37 -2.72 -3.10
CA THR A 26 -1.84 -2.02 -4.30
C THR A 26 -3.34 -2.20 -4.47
N ILE A 27 -4.07 -1.09 -4.53
CA ILE A 27 -5.53 -1.05 -4.66
C ILE A 27 -5.85 -0.41 -6.01
N MET A 28 -6.09 -1.25 -7.01
CA MET A 28 -6.52 -0.78 -8.32
C MET A 28 -8.01 -0.42 -8.29
N GLY A 29 -8.39 0.65 -8.98
CA GLY A 29 -9.80 1.04 -9.10
C GLY A 29 -10.62 0.03 -9.92
N GLU A 30 -11.94 0.11 -9.77
CA GLU A 30 -12.98 -0.77 -10.34
C GLU A 30 -12.79 -1.15 -11.82
N LYS A 31 -12.15 -0.30 -12.63
CA LYS A 31 -11.91 -0.54 -14.08
C LYS A 31 -11.01 -1.74 -14.42
N ARG A 32 -10.29 -2.34 -13.46
CA ARG A 32 -9.37 -3.47 -13.73
C ARG A 32 -9.65 -4.72 -12.89
N GLY A 33 -10.82 -4.79 -12.26
CA GLY A 33 -11.18 -5.83 -11.30
C GLY A 33 -10.82 -5.37 -9.89
N GLU A 34 -11.85 -5.33 -9.03
CA GLU A 34 -11.73 -5.03 -7.61
C GLU A 34 -10.64 -5.92 -6.96
N PRO A 35 -9.92 -5.44 -5.94
CA PRO A 35 -9.75 -6.31 -4.79
C PRO A 35 -11.13 -6.42 -4.12
N GLU A 36 -11.79 -7.58 -4.18
CA GLU A 36 -13.12 -7.76 -3.54
C GLU A 36 -13.08 -7.42 -2.04
N TYR A 37 -11.92 -7.48 -1.38
CA TYR A 37 -11.80 -7.42 0.09
C TYR A 37 -10.55 -6.65 0.60
N PRO A 38 -10.39 -5.34 0.34
CA PRO A 38 -9.21 -4.59 0.81
C PRO A 38 -9.09 -4.54 2.33
N ASP A 39 -10.21 -4.53 3.05
CA ASP A 39 -10.26 -4.57 4.51
C ASP A 39 -9.67 -5.88 5.07
N GLU A 40 -9.91 -7.04 4.43
CA GLU A 40 -9.39 -8.33 4.90
C GLU A 40 -7.88 -8.43 4.72
N PHE A 41 -7.32 -7.83 3.67
CA PHE A 41 -5.87 -7.71 3.54
C PHE A 41 -5.27 -6.84 4.64
N VAL A 42 -5.92 -5.72 5.02
CA VAL A 42 -5.49 -4.90 6.16
C VAL A 42 -5.55 -5.69 7.47
N GLN A 43 -6.58 -6.50 7.69
CA GLN A 43 -6.67 -7.38 8.85
C GLN A 43 -5.51 -8.39 8.90
N VAL A 44 -5.19 -9.04 7.79
CA VAL A 44 -4.04 -9.96 7.73
C VAL A 44 -2.73 -9.25 8.03
N ILE A 45 -2.49 -8.07 7.44
CA ILE A 45 -1.29 -7.27 7.66
C ILE A 45 -1.12 -6.94 9.15
N THR A 46 -2.18 -6.45 9.78
CA THR A 46 -2.16 -5.99 11.18
C THR A 46 -2.09 -7.17 12.16
N ALA A 47 -2.84 -8.24 11.93
CA ALA A 47 -2.78 -9.47 12.73
C ALA A 47 -1.40 -10.15 12.68
N ASN A 48 -0.64 -9.94 11.60
CA ASN A 48 0.73 -10.45 11.48
C ASN A 48 1.79 -9.44 11.97
N HIS A 49 1.41 -8.30 12.55
CA HIS A 49 2.32 -7.27 13.08
C HIS A 49 3.32 -6.74 12.03
N ILE A 50 2.87 -6.53 10.80
CA ILE A 50 3.66 -5.82 9.80
C ILE A 50 3.70 -4.33 10.18
N ARG A 51 4.90 -3.77 10.32
CA ARG A 51 5.08 -2.38 10.80
C ARG A 51 5.18 -1.35 9.69
N ILE A 52 5.48 -1.79 8.46
CA ILE A 52 5.70 -0.91 7.30
C ILE A 52 4.81 -1.37 6.15
N VAL A 53 4.01 -0.46 5.60
CA VAL A 53 3.12 -0.75 4.48
C VAL A 53 3.31 0.27 3.37
N GLU A 54 3.57 -0.18 2.15
CA GLU A 54 3.51 0.67 0.95
C GLU A 54 2.10 0.57 0.35
N THR A 55 1.43 1.69 0.12
CA THR A 55 0.11 1.75 -0.49
C THR A 55 0.15 2.44 -1.85
N CYS A 56 -0.71 2.01 -2.77
CA CYS A 56 -0.78 2.58 -4.13
C CYS A 56 -2.23 2.50 -4.66
N GLY A 57 -2.68 3.53 -5.39
CA GLY A 57 -3.95 3.54 -6.10
C GLY A 57 -5.16 4.03 -5.30
N ALA A 58 -6.36 3.54 -5.68
CA ALA A 58 -7.69 3.83 -5.13
C ALA A 58 -8.16 5.29 -5.06
N SER A 59 -9.44 5.45 -4.67
CA SER A 59 -10.03 6.73 -4.31
C SER A 59 -9.52 7.21 -2.95
N HIS A 60 -9.51 8.53 -2.74
CA HIS A 60 -9.06 9.11 -1.46
C HIS A 60 -9.87 8.65 -0.24
N PRO A 61 -11.21 8.58 -0.27
CA PRO A 61 -11.99 8.12 0.88
C PRO A 61 -11.62 6.70 1.31
N LEU A 62 -11.40 5.79 0.35
CA LEU A 62 -10.99 4.41 0.64
C LEU A 62 -9.60 4.39 1.27
N MET A 63 -8.65 5.16 0.73
CA MET A 63 -7.30 5.23 1.28
C MET A 63 -7.28 5.78 2.70
N ILE A 64 -8.06 6.82 3.01
CA ILE A 64 -8.21 7.35 4.38
C ILE A 64 -8.70 6.26 5.34
N LYS A 65 -9.75 5.53 4.94
CA LYS A 65 -10.31 4.43 5.75
C LYS A 65 -9.24 3.37 6.06
N LEU A 66 -8.55 2.89 5.03
CA LEU A 66 -7.58 1.80 5.15
C LEU A 66 -6.33 2.24 5.92
N HIS A 67 -5.81 3.46 5.68
CA HIS A 67 -4.68 4.01 6.43
C HIS A 67 -5.02 4.15 7.91
N ALA A 68 -6.23 4.61 8.24
CA ALA A 68 -6.68 4.69 9.62
C ALA A 68 -6.77 3.30 10.28
N GLN A 69 -7.22 2.26 9.56
CA GLN A 69 -7.23 0.88 10.06
C GLN A 69 -5.82 0.34 10.27
N LEU A 70 -4.91 0.56 9.31
CA LEU A 70 -3.51 0.15 9.40
C LEU A 70 -2.83 0.78 10.63
N LYS A 71 -2.97 2.10 10.80
CA LYS A 71 -2.43 2.82 11.98
C LYS A 71 -3.01 2.28 13.28
N ARG A 72 -4.34 2.08 13.37
CA ARG A 72 -4.98 1.47 14.55
C ARG A 72 -4.49 0.05 14.84
N GLY A 73 -4.15 -0.71 13.79
CA GLY A 73 -3.61 -2.06 13.89
C GLY A 73 -2.09 -2.13 14.13
N GLY A 74 -1.44 -1.01 14.44
CA GLY A 74 -0.02 -0.99 14.82
C GLY A 74 0.96 -0.86 13.64
N VAL A 75 0.49 -0.51 12.44
CA VAL A 75 1.41 -0.10 11.36
C VAL A 75 2.00 1.25 11.73
N GLU A 76 3.32 1.30 11.87
CA GLU A 76 4.06 2.49 12.27
C GLU A 76 4.28 3.41 11.07
N VAL A 77 4.64 2.83 9.91
CA VAL A 77 5.04 3.58 8.71
C VAL A 77 4.17 3.20 7.53
N ILE A 78 3.53 4.20 6.93
CA ILE A 78 2.79 4.10 5.67
C ILE A 78 3.54 4.91 4.62
N ILE A 79 4.00 4.21 3.59
CA ILE A 79 4.60 4.79 2.39
C ILE A 79 3.49 4.88 1.35
N HIS A 80 3.29 6.04 0.72
CA HIS A 80 2.35 6.16 -0.39
C HIS A 80 3.07 6.34 -1.72
N LYS A 81 2.80 5.42 -2.64
CA LYS A 81 3.39 5.40 -3.97
C LYS A 81 2.53 6.16 -4.98
N CYS A 82 3.15 7.09 -5.69
CA CYS A 82 2.50 7.92 -6.71
C CYS A 82 3.46 8.29 -7.84
N VAL A 83 2.90 8.78 -8.95
CA VAL A 83 3.66 9.08 -10.19
C VAL A 83 3.72 10.57 -10.52
N LYS A 84 2.99 11.42 -9.80
CA LYS A 84 2.99 12.88 -9.97
C LYS A 84 3.24 13.60 -8.65
N VAL A 85 3.98 14.70 -8.70
CA VAL A 85 4.18 15.58 -7.54
C VAL A 85 2.85 16.10 -6.97
N SER A 86 1.86 16.38 -7.82
CA SER A 86 0.52 16.79 -7.37
C SER A 86 -0.20 15.71 -6.56
N GLN A 87 -0.01 14.44 -6.92
CA GLN A 87 -0.53 13.31 -6.14
C GLN A 87 0.22 13.15 -4.82
N ALA A 88 1.55 13.32 -4.82
CA ALA A 88 2.37 13.29 -3.61
C ALA A 88 1.93 14.35 -2.59
N LYS A 89 1.78 15.62 -3.03
CA LYS A 89 1.30 16.71 -2.18
C LYS A 89 -0.08 16.41 -1.59
N ARG A 90 -1.01 15.95 -2.43
CA ARG A 90 -2.36 15.60 -1.99
C ARG A 90 -2.36 14.43 -1.00
N ALA A 91 -1.52 13.43 -1.20
CA ALA A 91 -1.37 12.31 -0.26
C ALA A 91 -0.83 12.78 1.09
N GLN A 92 0.19 13.64 1.10
CA GLN A 92 0.72 14.22 2.33
C GLN A 92 -0.35 15.03 3.09
N GLU A 93 -1.11 15.87 2.39
CA GLU A 93 -2.14 16.74 2.99
C GLU A 93 -3.40 16.01 3.46
N LYS A 94 -3.81 14.95 2.75
CA LYS A 94 -5.12 14.31 2.96
C LYS A 94 -5.04 12.92 3.61
N LEU A 95 -3.92 12.23 3.47
CA LEU A 95 -3.75 10.86 3.97
C LEU A 95 -2.83 10.78 5.19
N GLY A 96 -2.02 11.82 5.45
CA GLY A 96 -1.12 11.85 6.61
C GLY A 96 -0.07 10.73 6.58
N VAL A 97 0.45 10.43 5.39
CA VAL A 97 1.44 9.37 5.15
C VAL A 97 2.81 9.78 5.68
N ASP A 98 3.61 8.81 6.11
CA ASP A 98 4.93 9.06 6.71
C ASP A 98 5.99 9.30 5.64
N MET A 99 5.81 8.70 4.46
CA MET A 99 6.73 8.83 3.33
C MET A 99 6.01 8.76 1.98
N ILE A 100 6.62 9.41 0.98
CA ILE A 100 6.20 9.32 -0.41
C ILE A 100 7.23 8.50 -1.19
N SER A 101 6.74 7.55 -1.99
CA SER A 101 7.51 6.85 -3.02
C SER A 101 7.10 7.41 -4.39
N LEU A 102 7.92 8.30 -4.96
CA LEU A 102 7.69 8.88 -6.28
C LEU A 102 8.32 7.99 -7.35
N MET A 103 7.49 7.45 -8.24
CA MET A 103 7.97 6.63 -9.35
C MET A 103 8.16 7.47 -10.61
N GLY A 104 9.37 7.40 -11.19
CA GLY A 104 9.70 8.01 -12.47
C GLY A 104 9.34 7.13 -13.67
N TYR A 105 9.55 7.67 -14.87
CA TYR A 105 9.17 7.05 -16.14
C TYR A 105 9.77 5.65 -16.36
N ASP A 106 11.05 5.47 -16.03
CA ASP A 106 11.78 4.21 -16.25
C ASP A 106 11.41 3.09 -15.25
N SER A 107 10.42 3.33 -14.39
CA SER A 107 9.99 2.35 -13.37
C SER A 107 9.20 1.21 -14.01
N GLY A 108 9.49 -0.03 -13.61
CA GLY A 108 8.69 -1.19 -13.99
C GLY A 108 7.26 -1.12 -13.43
N GLY A 109 6.26 -1.56 -14.21
CA GLY A 109 4.85 -1.57 -13.81
C GLY A 109 4.00 -0.68 -14.72
N LEU A 110 2.96 -0.05 -14.16
CA LEU A 110 2.12 0.90 -14.89
C LEU A 110 2.62 2.32 -14.63
N PRO A 111 3.49 2.88 -15.49
CA PRO A 111 3.70 4.31 -15.48
C PRO A 111 2.34 4.95 -15.78
N GLY A 112 1.87 5.85 -14.92
CA GLY A 112 0.74 6.68 -15.30
C GLY A 112 1.10 7.46 -16.56
N GLU A 113 0.12 7.80 -17.40
CA GLU A 113 0.30 8.60 -18.63
C GLU A 113 0.67 10.07 -18.35
N GLY A 114 1.40 10.32 -17.27
CA GLY A 114 1.65 11.61 -16.70
C GLY A 114 3.07 12.10 -16.94
N ASP A 115 3.34 12.45 -18.18
CA ASP A 115 4.40 13.35 -18.67
C ASP A 115 5.86 13.12 -18.24
N MET A 116 6.77 13.37 -19.19
CA MET A 116 8.21 13.32 -19.00
C MET A 116 8.70 14.56 -18.25
N GLY A 117 9.34 14.37 -17.08
CA GLY A 117 10.16 15.41 -16.43
C GLY A 117 9.45 16.27 -15.40
#